data_AF-A0A9W8YWK4-F1
#
_entry.id   AF-A0A9W8YWK4-F1
#
_cell.length_a   1.000
_cell.length_b   1.000
_cell.length_c   1.000
_cell.angle_alpha   90.00
_cell.angle_beta   90.00
_cell.angle_gamma   90.00
#
_symmetry.space_group_name_H-M   'P 1'
#
loop_
_entity.id
_entity.type
_entity.pdbx_description
1 polymer ?
#
loop_
_entity_poly.entity_id
_entity_poly.type
_entity_poly.pdbx_seq_one_letter_code
_entity_poly.pdbx_strand_id
1 'polypeptide(L)'
;MAWWTFHPRWAVVHSRAGARWIAAALASFVLLGYVVWSHRGSDYSPGSGFIQNLLPLGNKPTAANGAASAPLPAWIDTPATFDTAGDAKTAELDRSLALHPRLLPAIQAFLARPVLSHDQALPLNEAHCPRAQLDEQVNKDQLSGEHDHWTSLTAENVIEMRRAAVEFLERRAGEEGEGALLGPGFGPEGVVVEKGSRGVVIAAGNKRTVERAAVCIEELQRLGWKGGVEVWHFEGELEGEKERELLERLGVGIHMVSTKKAPGQWKNFELKAEAILRSSFDEVLFLDSDNFPLSDVSALFDAPLFTDPRGGRAIFWPDLNRDHPDNAIHRVLGIPCHKAWQLDSGQILIAKSGNDGLNLAALYLASHMQTEGGYWFSGGDKDTFRYAFLTLGIPYTPAPRWLAVLGSNLKRGQGDLFCGAAMLQYGIAPPPTKYQDSSNPTHPEPLFVHANLLKHMSGVKQGQAFPHLRRLSLTQDDVRVDGQTALDSVVGGAQQISGRGLCSDIWAFRSGVNIETVDASVAFGGLLDGFEARYGGRAGSWK
;
A
#
# COMPACT_ATOMS: atom_id res chain seq x y z
N MET A 1 14.51 -8.91 26.55
CA MET A 1 15.33 -8.35 27.65
C MET A 1 14.62 -7.10 28.17
N ALA A 2 14.19 -7.12 29.44
CA ALA A 2 13.71 -6.03 30.29
C ALA A 2 12.84 -4.89 29.71
N TRP A 3 11.55 -4.92 30.07
CA TRP A 3 10.57 -3.83 29.98
C TRP A 3 10.85 -2.74 31.03
N TRP A 4 10.66 -1.46 30.67
CA TRP A 4 10.54 -0.36 31.63
C TRP A 4 9.34 0.52 31.29
N THR A 5 8.34 0.46 32.16
CA THR A 5 7.19 1.38 32.27
C THR A 5 7.55 2.59 33.12
N PHE A 6 7.15 3.80 32.72
CA PHE A 6 7.12 4.96 33.62
C PHE A 6 5.82 5.77 33.45
N HIS A 7 5.13 5.98 34.57
CA HIS A 7 3.97 6.86 34.71
C HIS A 7 4.38 8.34 34.82
N PRO A 8 3.50 9.29 34.45
CA PRO A 8 3.80 10.71 34.42
C PRO A 8 3.53 11.40 35.76
N ARG A 9 4.33 12.41 36.10
CA ARG A 9 3.99 13.40 37.13
C ARG A 9 3.92 14.80 36.53
N TRP A 10 2.80 15.43 36.79
CA TRP A 10 2.41 16.78 36.45
C TRP A 10 3.33 17.83 37.09
N ALA A 11 3.61 18.91 36.36
CA ALA A 11 3.90 20.21 36.94
C ALA A 11 3.27 21.30 36.06
N VAL A 12 2.17 21.85 36.57
CA VAL A 12 1.54 23.09 36.12
C VAL A 12 2.45 24.26 36.51
N VAL A 13 2.80 25.11 35.55
CA VAL A 13 3.21 26.48 35.84
C VAL A 13 2.39 27.41 34.96
N HIS A 14 1.45 28.10 35.60
CA HIS A 14 0.84 29.32 35.07
C HIS A 14 1.78 30.49 35.35
N SER A 15 1.96 31.36 34.36
CA SER A 15 2.10 32.79 34.61
C SER A 15 1.38 33.60 33.53
N ARG A 16 0.52 34.51 34.00
CA ARG A 16 -0.31 35.44 33.24
C ARG A 16 0.34 36.83 33.29
N ALA A 17 0.39 37.51 32.16
CA ALA A 17 0.20 38.96 31.96
C ALA A 17 0.36 39.22 30.45
N GLY A 18 -0.55 39.78 29.66
CA GLY A 18 -1.62 40.76 29.90
C GLY A 18 -1.32 41.98 29.01
N ALA A 19 -1.83 42.05 27.77
CA ALA A 19 -3.05 42.78 27.37
C ALA A 19 -2.76 43.90 26.35
N ARG A 20 -3.77 44.14 25.47
CA ARG A 20 -3.98 45.23 24.48
C ARG A 20 -3.41 44.93 23.08
N TRP A 21 -4.22 44.74 22.03
CA TRP A 21 -5.29 45.63 21.55
C TRP A 21 -6.45 44.89 20.84
N ILE A 22 -7.67 45.42 20.97
CA ILE A 22 -8.88 45.05 20.22
C ILE A 22 -9.58 46.32 19.71
N ALA A 23 -10.11 46.22 18.49
CA ALA A 23 -11.26 46.91 17.86
C ALA A 23 -11.15 48.35 17.33
N ALA A 24 -11.26 48.44 16.00
CA ALA A 24 -12.27 49.23 15.26
C ALA A 24 -12.28 48.75 13.79
N ALA A 25 -13.32 48.82 12.97
CA ALA A 25 -14.78 48.80 13.09
C ALA A 25 -15.32 48.54 11.65
N LEU A 26 -16.53 47.95 11.55
CA LEU A 26 -17.27 47.59 10.33
C LEU A 26 -18.16 48.74 9.78
N ALA A 27 -18.65 48.51 8.54
CA ALA A 27 -19.87 49.05 7.86
C ALA A 27 -19.71 50.35 7.04
N SER A 28 -20.22 50.50 5.78
CA SER A 28 -21.59 50.27 5.24
C SER A 28 -21.56 50.30 3.67
N PHE A 29 -22.29 49.44 2.90
CA PHE A 29 -23.69 49.56 2.38
C PHE A 29 -23.94 50.81 1.45
N VAL A 30 -24.61 50.84 0.28
CA VAL A 30 -25.49 49.91 -0.48
C VAL A 30 -26.01 50.53 -1.82
N LEU A 31 -26.64 49.69 -2.69
CA LEU A 31 -27.73 49.92 -3.69
C LEU A 31 -27.48 50.47 -5.13
N LEU A 32 -27.84 49.60 -6.10
CA LEU A 32 -28.79 49.71 -7.24
C LEU A 32 -28.16 49.01 -8.47
N GLY A 33 -28.69 47.91 -9.03
CA GLY A 33 -30.09 47.68 -9.38
C GLY A 33 -30.35 48.27 -10.76
N TYR A 34 -30.65 47.42 -11.76
CA TYR A 34 -31.22 47.73 -13.08
C TYR A 34 -30.24 47.95 -14.27
N VAL A 35 -29.86 46.86 -14.96
CA VAL A 35 -30.30 46.61 -16.35
C VAL A 35 -30.45 45.09 -16.53
N VAL A 36 -31.70 44.64 -16.45
CA VAL A 36 -32.19 43.42 -17.10
C VAL A 36 -32.28 43.73 -18.59
N TRP A 37 -31.96 42.75 -19.46
CA TRP A 37 -32.77 42.31 -20.62
C TRP A 37 -31.95 42.00 -21.89
N SER A 38 -32.44 40.97 -22.62
CA SER A 38 -31.89 40.30 -23.81
C SER A 38 -30.71 39.34 -23.52
N HIS A 39 -30.75 38.03 -23.76
CA HIS A 39 -31.58 37.24 -24.66
C HIS A 39 -31.91 35.86 -24.06
N ARG A 40 -33.20 35.50 -24.09
CA ARG A 40 -33.73 34.13 -24.04
C ARG A 40 -33.76 33.52 -25.44
N GLY A 41 -33.75 32.18 -25.48
CA GLY A 41 -34.13 31.32 -26.61
C GLY A 41 -32.96 30.45 -27.06
N SER A 42 -33.03 29.11 -27.14
CA SER A 42 -34.20 28.30 -27.48
C SER A 42 -34.01 26.84 -27.06
N ASP A 43 -35.11 26.22 -26.60
CA ASP A 43 -35.33 24.78 -26.45
C ASP A 43 -35.26 24.04 -27.80
N TYR A 44 -34.78 22.79 -27.80
CA TYR A 44 -35.24 21.76 -28.74
C TYR A 44 -34.96 20.33 -28.23
N SER A 45 -36.03 19.58 -27.99
CA SER A 45 -36.10 18.11 -28.00
C SER A 45 -37.45 17.75 -28.61
N PRO A 46 -37.51 16.77 -29.52
CA PRO A 46 -38.47 15.69 -29.27
C PRO A 46 -38.06 14.31 -29.83
N GLY A 47 -38.64 13.25 -29.25
CA GLY A 47 -39.03 12.09 -30.04
C GLY A 47 -38.80 10.71 -29.41
N SER A 48 -39.72 10.29 -28.54
CA SER A 48 -39.98 8.89 -28.21
C SER A 48 -40.89 8.25 -29.27
N GLY A 49 -40.63 6.99 -29.62
CA GLY A 49 -41.47 6.21 -30.53
C GLY A 49 -40.99 4.78 -30.79
N PHE A 50 -41.49 3.83 -29.99
CA PHE A 50 -41.94 2.48 -30.36
C PHE A 50 -41.16 1.67 -31.42
N ILE A 51 -40.55 0.53 -31.02
CA ILE A 51 -40.81 -0.82 -31.59
C ILE A 51 -40.67 -1.87 -30.48
N GLN A 52 -41.72 -2.68 -30.32
CA GLN A 52 -41.80 -3.88 -29.48
C GLN A 52 -41.27 -5.12 -30.24
N ASN A 53 -40.77 -6.07 -29.44
CA ASN A 53 -40.83 -7.54 -29.59
C ASN A 53 -40.21 -8.19 -30.84
N LEU A 54 -39.21 -9.05 -30.58
CA LEU A 54 -39.16 -10.45 -31.04
C LEU A 54 -38.10 -11.22 -30.25
N LEU A 55 -38.56 -11.99 -29.26
CA LEU A 55 -37.81 -13.15 -28.74
C LEU A 55 -37.91 -14.30 -29.76
N PRO A 56 -36.91 -15.18 -29.81
CA PRO A 56 -37.21 -16.60 -29.91
C PRO A 56 -36.67 -17.38 -28.72
N LEU A 57 -37.54 -18.27 -28.27
CA LEU A 57 -37.35 -19.29 -27.26
C LEU A 57 -36.22 -20.27 -27.64
N GLY A 58 -35.41 -20.62 -26.64
CA GLY A 58 -35.03 -21.99 -26.28
C GLY A 58 -34.35 -22.87 -27.34
N ASN A 59 -33.04 -23.07 -27.15
CA ASN A 59 -32.41 -24.37 -27.35
C ASN A 59 -31.38 -24.60 -26.24
N LYS A 60 -31.56 -25.66 -25.44
CA LYS A 60 -30.51 -26.19 -24.56
C LYS A 60 -29.43 -26.84 -25.42
N PRO A 61 -28.13 -26.58 -25.19
CA PRO A 61 -27.08 -27.52 -25.56
C PRO A 61 -26.68 -28.35 -24.35
N THR A 62 -26.78 -29.66 -24.52
CA THR A 62 -26.12 -30.70 -23.74
C THR A 62 -24.60 -30.55 -23.75
N ALA A 63 -23.98 -31.10 -22.71
CA ALA A 63 -22.55 -31.03 -22.38
C ALA A 63 -21.59 -31.28 -23.55
N ALA A 64 -20.56 -30.43 -23.65
CA ALA A 64 -19.32 -30.70 -24.37
C ALA A 64 -18.13 -30.10 -23.60
N ASN A 65 -17.32 -31.01 -23.05
CA ASN A 65 -15.88 -30.96 -22.75
C ASN A 65 -15.23 -29.66 -22.25
N GLY A 66 -14.60 -29.79 -21.08
CA GLY A 66 -13.88 -28.75 -20.36
C GLY A 66 -12.86 -27.99 -21.21
N ALA A 67 -13.12 -26.70 -21.35
CA ALA A 67 -12.07 -25.70 -21.46
C ALA A 67 -11.58 -25.41 -20.03
N ALA A 68 -10.27 -25.50 -19.81
CA ALA A 68 -9.65 -25.06 -18.57
C ALA A 68 -10.14 -23.64 -18.24
N SER A 69 -10.79 -23.47 -17.09
CA SER A 69 -11.13 -22.16 -16.56
C SER A 69 -9.85 -21.32 -16.48
N ALA A 70 -9.89 -20.11 -17.01
CA ALA A 70 -8.80 -19.14 -16.89
C ALA A 70 -8.30 -19.07 -15.43
N PRO A 71 -7.00 -18.85 -15.19
CA PRO A 71 -6.51 -18.60 -13.84
C PRO A 71 -7.27 -17.40 -13.25
N LEU A 72 -7.46 -17.46 -11.94
CA LEU A 72 -8.10 -16.48 -11.04
C LEU A 72 -8.02 -14.98 -11.38
N PRO A 73 -8.85 -14.13 -10.75
CA PRO A 73 -9.04 -12.76 -11.20
C PRO A 73 -7.73 -11.97 -11.14
N ALA A 74 -7.52 -11.18 -12.19
CA ALA A 74 -6.40 -10.25 -12.27
C ALA A 74 -6.44 -9.18 -11.16
N TRP A 75 -7.57 -9.04 -10.45
CA TRP A 75 -7.80 -8.14 -9.33
C TRP A 75 -8.36 -8.91 -8.12
N ILE A 76 -8.37 -8.27 -6.96
CA ILE A 76 -8.95 -8.78 -5.72
C ILE A 76 -10.16 -7.93 -5.37
N ASP A 77 -11.32 -8.57 -5.29
CA ASP A 77 -12.55 -8.01 -4.74
C ASP A 77 -12.58 -8.19 -3.21
N THR A 78 -13.34 -7.33 -2.52
CA THR A 78 -13.60 -7.52 -1.09
C THR A 78 -14.43 -8.79 -0.88
N PRO A 79 -14.00 -9.70 0.02
CA PRO A 79 -14.77 -10.90 0.35
C PRO A 79 -16.19 -10.57 0.81
N ALA A 80 -17.11 -11.51 0.61
CA ALA A 80 -18.43 -11.43 1.23
C ALA A 80 -18.29 -11.27 2.75
N THR A 81 -19.19 -10.51 3.37
CA THR A 81 -19.19 -10.32 4.83
C THR A 81 -19.40 -11.64 5.56
N PHE A 82 -19.11 -11.67 6.86
CA PHE A 82 -19.42 -12.86 7.67
C PHE A 82 -20.87 -13.32 7.49
N ASP A 83 -21.06 -14.60 7.19
CA ASP A 83 -22.38 -15.23 7.17
C ASP A 83 -22.79 -15.52 8.63
N THR A 84 -23.73 -14.73 9.14
CA THR A 84 -24.22 -14.84 10.50
C THR A 84 -25.68 -15.27 10.48
N ALA A 85 -26.06 -16.24 11.30
CA ALA A 85 -27.43 -16.78 11.39
C ALA A 85 -28.50 -15.79 11.96
N GLY A 86 -28.24 -14.48 11.95
CA GLY A 86 -29.08 -13.39 12.49
C GLY A 86 -28.56 -12.79 13.81
N ASP A 87 -28.89 -11.52 14.07
CA ASP A 87 -28.66 -10.73 15.30
C ASP A 87 -27.22 -10.29 15.63
N ALA A 88 -26.30 -10.23 14.67
CA ALA A 88 -24.98 -9.63 14.90
C ALA A 88 -25.08 -8.10 15.09
N LYS A 89 -24.31 -7.55 16.03
CA LYS A 89 -24.19 -6.09 16.20
C LYS A 89 -23.59 -5.47 14.92
N THR A 90 -23.98 -4.24 14.61
CA THR A 90 -23.38 -3.41 13.55
C THR A 90 -22.77 -2.15 14.16
N ALA A 91 -22.03 -1.39 13.36
CA ALA A 91 -21.48 -0.10 13.76
C ALA A 91 -22.33 1.09 13.28
N GLU A 92 -23.55 0.83 12.79
CA GLU A 92 -24.45 1.82 12.21
C GLU A 92 -24.71 2.99 13.17
N LEU A 93 -25.02 4.14 12.56
CA LEU A 93 -25.21 5.41 13.24
C LEU A 93 -26.65 5.85 13.04
N ASP A 94 -27.32 6.27 14.12
CA ASP A 94 -28.71 6.78 14.10
C ASP A 94 -28.79 8.23 13.58
N ARG A 95 -27.92 8.60 12.63
CA ARG A 95 -27.85 9.92 12.02
C ARG A 95 -27.39 9.83 10.56
N SER A 96 -27.70 10.85 9.79
CA SER A 96 -27.13 11.01 8.45
C SER A 96 -25.62 11.26 8.53
N LEU A 97 -24.89 10.75 7.53
CA LEU A 97 -23.46 11.00 7.36
C LEU A 97 -23.25 12.18 6.41
N ALA A 98 -22.35 13.08 6.78
CA ALA A 98 -21.95 14.24 5.98
C ALA A 98 -20.81 13.88 5.02
N LEU A 99 -21.08 12.93 4.12
CA LEU A 99 -20.14 12.44 3.11
C LEU A 99 -20.74 12.52 1.72
N HIS A 100 -19.87 12.70 0.73
CA HIS A 100 -20.25 12.76 -0.68
C HIS A 100 -21.11 11.55 -1.11
N PRO A 101 -22.16 11.71 -1.93
CA PRO A 101 -23.05 10.63 -2.36
C PRO A 101 -22.36 9.45 -3.04
N ARG A 102 -21.16 9.65 -3.60
CA ARG A 102 -20.34 8.57 -4.19
C ARG A 102 -19.64 7.70 -3.15
N LEU A 103 -19.24 8.28 -2.01
CA LEU A 103 -18.55 7.59 -0.92
C LEU A 103 -19.55 6.98 0.08
N LEU A 104 -20.71 7.63 0.25
CA LEU A 104 -21.73 7.27 1.23
C LEU A 104 -22.14 5.78 1.19
N PRO A 105 -22.44 5.15 0.02
CA PRO A 105 -22.85 3.75 -0.02
C PRO A 105 -21.77 2.80 0.50
N ALA A 106 -20.50 3.06 0.18
CA ALA A 106 -19.37 2.24 0.64
C ALA A 106 -19.24 2.28 2.16
N ILE A 107 -19.38 3.48 2.75
CA ILE A 107 -19.30 3.67 4.21
C ILE A 107 -20.51 3.07 4.93
N GLN A 108 -21.72 3.26 4.40
CA GLN A 108 -22.92 2.61 4.95
C GLN A 108 -22.79 1.09 4.92
N ALA A 109 -22.33 0.52 3.80
CA ALA A 109 -22.09 -0.91 3.68
C ALA A 109 -21.05 -1.40 4.69
N PHE A 110 -19.97 -0.65 4.94
CA PHE A 110 -18.96 -0.96 5.95
C PHE A 110 -19.51 -0.97 7.39
N LEU A 111 -20.29 0.05 7.75
CA LEU A 111 -20.90 0.15 9.08
C LEU A 111 -21.92 -0.97 9.33
N ALA A 112 -22.64 -1.39 8.29
CA ALA A 112 -23.66 -2.44 8.36
C ALA A 112 -23.07 -3.87 8.41
N ARG A 113 -21.77 -4.07 8.18
CA ARG A 113 -21.18 -5.42 8.24
C ARG A 113 -21.28 -5.98 9.67
N PRO A 114 -21.52 -7.29 9.86
CA PRO A 114 -21.54 -7.89 11.18
C PRO A 114 -20.27 -7.61 12.00
N VAL A 115 -20.45 -7.39 13.29
CA VAL A 115 -19.38 -7.31 14.29
C VAL A 115 -19.44 -8.56 15.15
N LEU A 116 -18.39 -9.37 15.06
CA LEU A 116 -18.26 -10.65 15.76
C LEU A 116 -17.22 -10.57 16.88
N SER A 117 -17.39 -11.38 17.92
CA SER A 117 -16.30 -11.68 18.85
C SER A 117 -15.21 -12.51 18.17
N HIS A 118 -14.04 -12.64 18.81
CA HIS A 118 -12.98 -13.54 18.33
C HIS A 118 -13.49 -14.99 18.22
N ASP A 119 -14.13 -15.52 19.26
CA ASP A 119 -14.71 -16.89 19.26
C ASP A 119 -15.71 -17.14 18.13
N GLN A 120 -16.51 -16.14 17.77
CA GLN A 120 -17.48 -16.24 16.67
C GLN A 120 -16.82 -16.19 15.30
N ALA A 121 -15.81 -15.32 15.13
CA ALA A 121 -15.13 -15.11 13.86
C ALA A 121 -14.12 -16.21 13.54
N LEU A 122 -13.46 -16.79 14.55
CA LEU A 122 -12.38 -17.74 14.35
C LEU A 122 -12.74 -18.95 13.48
N PRO A 123 -13.83 -19.71 13.72
CA PRO A 123 -14.18 -20.86 12.88
C PRO A 123 -14.50 -20.44 11.44
N LEU A 124 -15.08 -19.24 11.25
CA LEU A 124 -15.33 -18.68 9.92
C LEU A 124 -14.01 -18.33 9.22
N ASN A 125 -13.07 -17.71 9.93
CA ASN A 125 -11.75 -17.38 9.40
C ASN A 125 -10.96 -18.64 9.04
N GLU A 126 -10.96 -19.66 9.89
CA GLU A 126 -10.23 -20.91 9.64
C GLU A 126 -10.78 -21.72 8.47
N ALA A 127 -12.08 -21.60 8.17
CA ALA A 127 -12.69 -22.22 7.00
C ALA A 127 -12.12 -21.67 5.68
N HIS A 128 -11.73 -20.39 5.65
CA HIS A 128 -11.15 -19.74 4.47
C HIS A 128 -9.60 -19.72 4.47
N CYS A 129 -9.01 -19.59 5.67
CA CYS A 129 -7.58 -19.51 5.92
C CYS A 129 -7.16 -20.57 6.96
N PRO A 130 -6.74 -21.78 6.52
CA PRO A 130 -6.41 -22.85 7.45
C PRO A 130 -5.25 -22.48 8.39
N ARG A 131 -5.48 -22.51 9.71
CA ARG A 131 -4.46 -22.17 10.72
C ARG A 131 -3.12 -22.87 10.50
N ALA A 132 -3.13 -24.18 10.24
CA ALA A 132 -1.90 -24.97 10.02
C ALA A 132 -1.05 -24.50 8.82
N GLN A 133 -1.60 -23.66 7.93
CA GLN A 133 -0.84 -22.96 6.90
C GLN A 133 -0.44 -21.56 7.39
N LEU A 134 -1.38 -20.79 7.92
CA LEU A 134 -1.14 -19.38 8.27
C LEU A 134 -0.25 -19.20 9.51
N ASP A 135 -0.13 -20.19 10.40
CA ASP A 135 0.87 -20.22 11.47
C ASP A 135 2.31 -20.15 10.92
N GLU A 136 2.54 -20.68 9.72
CA GLU A 136 3.84 -20.61 9.05
C GLU A 136 4.01 -19.30 8.27
N GLN A 137 2.94 -18.76 7.67
CA GLN A 137 3.01 -17.61 6.76
C GLN A 137 2.80 -16.24 7.44
N VAL A 138 2.37 -16.21 8.70
CA VAL A 138 2.28 -14.98 9.49
C VAL A 138 3.67 -14.47 9.88
N ASN A 139 3.80 -13.16 10.03
CA ASN A 139 4.97 -12.59 10.68
C ASN A 139 5.03 -13.07 12.15
N LYS A 140 6.02 -13.90 12.48
CA LYS A 140 6.15 -14.54 13.81
C LYS A 140 6.34 -13.54 14.94
N ASP A 141 7.11 -12.47 14.72
CA ASP A 141 7.31 -11.43 15.71
C ASP A 141 5.98 -10.70 15.98
N GLN A 142 5.24 -10.38 14.92
CA GLN A 142 3.93 -9.75 15.02
C GLN A 142 2.93 -10.64 15.76
N LEU A 143 2.79 -11.91 15.35
CA LEU A 143 1.90 -12.85 16.03
C LEU A 143 2.27 -12.95 17.51
N SER A 144 3.55 -13.16 17.84
CA SER A 144 3.99 -13.29 19.23
C SER A 144 3.77 -12.03 20.08
N GLY A 145 3.87 -10.85 19.47
CA GLY A 145 3.77 -9.56 20.15
C GLY A 145 2.35 -9.04 20.28
N GLU A 146 1.45 -9.40 19.36
CA GLU A 146 0.12 -8.81 19.26
C GLU A 146 -1.03 -9.81 19.46
N HIS A 147 -0.79 -11.12 19.54
CA HIS A 147 -1.87 -12.13 19.63
C HIS A 147 -2.85 -11.93 20.79
N ASP A 148 -2.34 -11.67 22.00
CA ASP A 148 -3.19 -11.35 23.16
C ASP A 148 -4.04 -10.10 22.91
N HIS A 149 -3.45 -9.09 22.26
CA HIS A 149 -4.17 -7.88 21.90
C HIS A 149 -5.26 -8.19 20.88
N TRP A 150 -4.94 -8.92 19.81
CA TRP A 150 -5.88 -9.29 18.77
C TRP A 150 -7.06 -10.07 19.33
N THR A 151 -6.82 -11.10 20.14
CA THR A 151 -7.88 -11.94 20.69
C THR A 151 -8.72 -11.23 21.75
N SER A 152 -8.14 -10.27 22.50
CA SER A 152 -8.84 -9.52 23.54
C SER A 152 -9.85 -8.47 23.05
N LEU A 153 -9.78 -8.04 21.78
CA LEU A 153 -10.66 -6.99 21.25
C LEU A 153 -12.14 -7.36 21.36
N THR A 154 -12.94 -6.51 21.99
CA THR A 154 -14.40 -6.72 22.12
C THR A 154 -15.15 -6.23 20.88
N ALA A 155 -16.44 -6.59 20.78
CA ALA A 155 -17.32 -6.05 19.76
C ALA A 155 -17.46 -4.52 19.87
N GLU A 156 -17.47 -3.98 21.09
CA GLU A 156 -17.51 -2.55 21.35
C GLU A 156 -16.26 -1.85 20.83
N ASN A 157 -15.06 -2.43 21.05
CA ASN A 157 -13.83 -1.86 20.48
C ASN A 157 -13.88 -1.82 18.96
N VAL A 158 -14.37 -2.89 18.32
CA VAL A 158 -14.53 -2.92 16.86
C VAL A 158 -15.50 -1.83 16.38
N ILE A 159 -16.65 -1.67 17.04
CA ILE A 159 -17.63 -0.62 16.71
C ILE A 159 -17.00 0.77 16.84
N GLU A 160 -16.25 1.03 17.91
CA GLU A 160 -15.53 2.29 18.12
C GLU A 160 -14.52 2.56 17.00
N MET A 161 -13.72 1.56 16.63
CA MET A 161 -12.75 1.69 15.52
C MET A 161 -13.44 2.03 14.19
N ARG A 162 -14.54 1.35 13.85
CA ARG A 162 -15.28 1.63 12.61
C ARG A 162 -15.87 3.04 12.62
N ARG A 163 -16.44 3.47 13.74
CA ARG A 163 -17.03 4.82 13.88
C ARG A 163 -15.96 5.90 13.83
N ALA A 164 -14.82 5.70 14.50
CA ALA A 164 -13.69 6.63 14.45
C ALA A 164 -13.18 6.84 13.02
N ALA A 165 -13.13 5.78 12.20
CA ALA A 165 -12.76 5.89 10.79
C ALA A 165 -13.74 6.77 9.99
N VAL A 166 -15.04 6.64 10.24
CA VAL A 166 -16.08 7.45 9.57
C VAL A 166 -16.06 8.89 10.06
N GLU A 167 -15.91 9.11 11.36
CA GLU A 167 -15.78 10.44 11.96
C GLU A 167 -14.53 11.16 11.42
N PHE A 168 -13.43 10.44 11.22
CA PHE A 168 -12.23 10.97 10.56
C PHE A 168 -12.54 11.46 9.15
N LEU A 169 -13.25 10.66 8.33
CA LEU A 169 -13.62 11.05 6.97
C LEU A 169 -14.58 12.26 6.95
N GLU A 170 -15.60 12.28 7.80
CA GLU A 170 -16.53 13.41 7.89
C GLU A 170 -15.82 14.70 8.31
N ARG A 171 -14.89 14.62 9.27
CA ARG A 171 -14.08 15.77 9.67
C ARG A 171 -13.23 16.28 8.51
N ARG A 172 -12.57 15.39 7.76
CA ARG A 172 -11.80 15.78 6.56
C ARG A 172 -12.71 16.39 5.47
N ALA A 173 -13.89 15.82 5.24
CA ALA A 173 -14.87 16.38 4.31
C ALA A 173 -15.37 17.77 4.76
N GLY A 174 -15.52 18.00 6.07
CA GLY A 174 -15.87 19.31 6.62
C GLY A 174 -14.75 20.35 6.52
N GLU A 175 -13.50 19.93 6.72
CA GLU A 175 -12.30 20.78 6.63
C GLU A 175 -11.96 21.17 5.19
N GLU A 176 -12.09 20.24 4.24
CA GLU A 176 -11.55 20.37 2.88
C GLU A 176 -12.64 20.49 1.80
N GLY A 177 -13.90 20.26 2.18
CA GLY A 177 -15.06 20.23 1.28
C GLY A 177 -15.52 18.80 0.97
N GLU A 178 -16.83 18.62 0.78
CA GLU A 178 -17.46 17.30 0.62
C GLU A 178 -16.87 16.49 -0.55
N GLY A 179 -16.48 17.15 -1.64
CA GLY A 179 -15.85 16.52 -2.80
C GLY A 179 -14.34 16.27 -2.66
N ALA A 180 -13.69 16.75 -1.60
CA ALA A 180 -12.23 16.68 -1.46
C ALA A 180 -11.71 15.24 -1.26
N LEU A 181 -12.58 14.33 -0.81
CA LEU A 181 -12.24 12.92 -0.59
C LEU A 181 -12.37 12.09 -1.88
N LEU A 182 -12.75 12.70 -3.00
CA LEU A 182 -12.89 12.03 -4.29
C LEU A 182 -11.74 12.47 -5.22
N GLY A 183 -11.06 11.49 -5.79
CA GLY A 183 -9.92 11.73 -6.68
C GLY A 183 -10.25 12.54 -7.93
N PRO A 184 -9.29 13.30 -8.47
CA PRO A 184 -7.86 13.30 -8.12
C PRO A 184 -7.48 14.21 -6.92
N GLY A 185 -8.44 14.96 -6.38
CA GLY A 185 -8.28 15.78 -5.17
C GLY A 185 -7.36 17.00 -5.33
N PHE A 186 -6.75 17.40 -4.22
CA PHE A 186 -5.84 18.54 -4.13
C PHE A 186 -4.42 18.08 -3.78
N GLY A 187 -3.45 18.69 -4.46
CA GLY A 187 -2.03 18.50 -4.23
C GLY A 187 -1.48 19.49 -3.18
N PRO A 188 -0.18 19.80 -3.22
CA PRO A 188 0.43 20.76 -2.32
C PRO A 188 -0.27 22.11 -2.37
N GLU A 189 -0.37 22.78 -1.22
CA GLU A 189 -0.95 24.13 -1.10
C GLU A 189 -2.41 24.25 -1.57
N GLY A 190 -3.13 23.12 -1.69
CA GLY A 190 -4.53 23.10 -2.14
C GLY A 190 -4.71 23.25 -3.65
N VAL A 191 -3.66 23.06 -4.44
CA VAL A 191 -3.74 23.11 -5.90
C VAL A 191 -4.53 21.90 -6.42
N VAL A 192 -5.47 22.12 -7.34
CA VAL A 192 -6.25 21.03 -7.95
C VAL A 192 -5.32 20.12 -8.77
N VAL A 193 -5.40 18.82 -8.53
CA VAL A 193 -4.62 17.82 -9.27
C VAL A 193 -5.24 17.59 -10.65
N GLU A 194 -4.42 17.65 -11.69
CA GLU A 194 -4.85 17.32 -13.05
C GLU A 194 -5.06 15.81 -13.18
N LYS A 195 -6.26 15.37 -13.58
CA LYS A 195 -6.56 13.96 -13.81
C LYS A 195 -5.65 13.37 -14.90
N GLY A 196 -5.04 12.22 -14.63
CA GLY A 196 -4.08 11.57 -15.52
C GLY A 196 -2.65 12.13 -15.44
N SER A 197 -2.38 13.15 -14.61
CA SER A 197 -1.01 13.56 -14.31
C SER A 197 -0.25 12.44 -13.61
N ARG A 198 1.03 12.24 -13.99
CA ARG A 198 1.86 11.12 -13.53
C ARG A 198 3.07 11.60 -12.77
N GLY A 199 3.42 10.92 -11.69
CA GLY A 199 4.60 11.25 -10.90
C GLY A 199 5.11 10.15 -10.00
N VAL A 200 6.34 10.33 -9.54
CA VAL A 200 6.95 9.50 -8.50
C VAL A 200 6.96 10.26 -7.19
N VAL A 201 6.58 9.58 -6.10
CA VAL A 201 6.56 10.16 -4.75
C VAL A 201 7.48 9.35 -3.85
N ILE A 202 8.38 10.02 -3.13
CA ILE A 202 9.34 9.40 -2.22
C ILE A 202 9.22 10.01 -0.84
N ALA A 203 9.17 9.18 0.20
CA ALA A 203 9.25 9.61 1.58
C ALA A 203 10.72 9.68 2.06
N ALA A 204 11.25 10.88 2.27
CA ALA A 204 12.61 11.09 2.79
C ALA A 204 12.77 12.46 3.46
N GLY A 205 13.20 12.46 4.73
CA GLY A 205 13.35 13.70 5.50
C GLY A 205 14.70 13.90 6.17
N ASN A 206 15.30 12.85 6.74
CA ASN A 206 16.62 12.96 7.36
C ASN A 206 17.75 12.68 6.36
N LYS A 207 18.98 13.08 6.72
CA LYS A 207 20.19 12.89 5.91
C LYS A 207 20.27 11.52 5.22
N ARG A 208 20.08 10.43 5.96
CA ARG A 208 20.25 9.07 5.42
C ARG A 208 19.16 8.68 4.44
N THR A 209 17.92 9.09 4.70
CA THR A 209 16.82 8.87 3.77
C THR A 209 16.98 9.73 2.52
N VAL A 210 17.47 10.97 2.66
CA VAL A 210 17.71 11.87 1.54
C VAL A 210 18.84 11.37 0.64
N GLU A 211 19.95 10.92 1.21
CA GLU A 211 21.06 10.37 0.41
C GLU A 211 20.62 9.13 -0.39
N ARG A 212 19.80 8.24 0.18
CA ARG A 212 19.26 7.09 -0.56
C ARG A 212 18.23 7.50 -1.62
N ALA A 213 17.33 8.43 -1.28
CA ALA A 213 16.36 8.98 -2.22
C ALA A 213 17.06 9.64 -3.42
N ALA A 214 18.15 10.39 -3.18
CA ALA A 214 18.95 11.00 -4.24
C ALA A 214 19.48 9.96 -5.23
N VAL A 215 20.08 8.86 -4.75
CA VAL A 215 20.54 7.76 -5.62
C VAL A 215 19.36 7.11 -6.37
N CYS A 216 18.22 6.93 -5.72
CA CYS A 216 17.02 6.40 -6.37
C CYS A 216 16.51 7.32 -7.50
N ILE A 217 16.49 8.64 -7.26
CA ILE A 217 16.10 9.66 -8.23
C ILE A 217 17.06 9.69 -9.43
N GLU A 218 18.37 9.66 -9.18
CA GLU A 218 19.39 9.58 -10.23
C GLU A 218 19.19 8.32 -11.09
N GLU A 219 18.90 7.17 -10.46
CA GLU A 219 18.66 5.92 -11.17
C GLU A 219 17.35 5.96 -11.98
N LEU A 220 16.26 6.54 -11.45
CA LEU A 220 15.02 6.79 -12.19
C LEU A 220 15.28 7.62 -13.46
N GLN A 221 15.99 8.74 -13.32
CA GLN A 221 16.33 9.62 -14.43
C GLN A 221 17.22 8.91 -15.45
N ARG A 222 18.22 8.15 -15.00
CA ARG A 222 19.12 7.35 -15.86
C ARG A 222 18.36 6.29 -16.65
N LEU A 223 17.37 5.65 -16.03
CA LEU A 223 16.53 4.61 -16.65
C LEU A 223 15.51 5.18 -17.64
N GLY A 224 15.28 6.50 -17.63
CA GLY A 224 14.47 7.19 -18.63
C GLY A 224 13.20 7.86 -18.10
N TRP A 225 12.99 7.88 -16.78
CA TRP A 225 11.86 8.60 -16.19
C TRP A 225 12.00 10.11 -16.45
N LYS A 226 10.94 10.71 -17.01
CA LYS A 226 10.88 12.14 -17.36
C LYS A 226 9.77 12.91 -16.64
N GLY A 227 8.91 12.22 -15.90
CA GLY A 227 7.81 12.84 -15.16
C GLY A 227 8.29 13.54 -13.89
N GLY A 228 7.35 14.19 -13.20
CA GLY A 228 7.65 14.84 -11.92
C GLY A 228 8.08 13.84 -10.85
N VAL A 229 8.97 14.28 -9.95
CA VAL A 229 9.32 13.56 -8.74
C VAL A 229 9.12 14.50 -7.56
N GLU A 230 8.46 14.00 -6.51
CA GLU A 230 8.27 14.73 -5.26
C GLU A 230 8.87 13.97 -4.09
N VAL A 231 9.54 14.69 -3.21
CA VAL A 231 10.09 14.19 -1.95
C VAL A 231 9.32 14.82 -0.79
N TRP A 232 8.76 13.96 0.05
CA TRP A 232 7.93 14.33 1.19
C TRP A 232 8.64 14.01 2.51
N HIS A 233 8.55 14.91 3.48
CA HIS A 233 9.19 14.78 4.80
C HIS A 233 8.32 15.29 5.95
N PHE A 234 8.62 14.88 7.18
CA PHE A 234 8.00 15.48 8.36
C PHE A 234 8.59 16.85 8.69
N GLU A 235 7.83 17.67 9.41
CA GLU A 235 8.33 18.89 10.03
C GLU A 235 9.61 18.64 10.85
N GLY A 236 10.62 19.49 10.64
CA GLY A 236 11.91 19.41 11.34
C GLY A 236 12.84 18.27 10.91
N GLU A 237 12.54 17.50 9.85
CA GLU A 237 13.48 16.48 9.37
C GLU A 237 14.52 17.00 8.39
N LEU A 238 14.09 17.86 7.45
CA LEU A 238 14.93 18.43 6.41
C LEU A 238 15.48 19.81 6.83
N GLU A 239 16.17 19.84 7.97
CA GLU A 239 16.77 21.07 8.55
C GLU A 239 18.12 21.42 7.92
N GLY A 240 18.80 20.46 7.32
CA GLY A 240 20.12 20.66 6.71
C GLY A 240 20.03 21.31 5.33
N GLU A 241 20.76 22.41 5.13
CA GLU A 241 20.85 23.08 3.82
C GLU A 241 21.42 22.15 2.74
N LYS A 242 22.38 21.29 3.08
CA LYS A 242 23.04 20.38 2.13
C LYS A 242 22.09 19.33 1.56
N GLU A 243 21.26 18.74 2.43
CA GLU A 243 20.27 17.75 2.05
C GLU A 243 19.19 18.37 1.15
N ARG A 244 18.74 19.59 1.48
CA ARG A 244 17.80 20.35 0.64
C ARG A 244 18.41 20.71 -0.72
N GLU A 245 19.62 21.29 -0.74
CA GLU A 245 20.34 21.62 -1.98
C GLU A 245 20.57 20.38 -2.86
N LEU A 246 20.80 19.21 -2.27
CA LEU A 246 20.94 17.96 -3.02
C LEU A 246 19.66 17.62 -3.77
N LEU A 247 18.50 17.69 -3.11
CA LEU A 247 17.20 17.45 -3.73
C LEU A 247 16.87 18.51 -4.79
N GLU A 248 17.13 19.79 -4.50
CA GLU A 248 16.89 20.89 -5.44
C GLU A 248 17.71 20.73 -6.74
N ARG A 249 18.98 20.29 -6.63
CA ARG A 249 19.82 20.00 -7.81
C ARG A 249 19.28 18.86 -8.68
N LEU A 250 18.54 17.92 -8.09
CA LEU A 250 17.90 16.83 -8.82
C LEU A 250 16.58 17.24 -9.49
N GLY A 251 16.11 18.47 -9.25
CA GLY A 251 14.91 19.02 -9.86
C GLY A 251 13.60 18.42 -9.33
N VAL A 252 13.58 17.99 -8.07
CA VAL A 252 12.38 17.40 -7.45
C VAL A 252 11.55 18.44 -6.69
N GLY A 253 10.24 18.24 -6.59
CA GLY A 253 9.40 18.97 -5.65
C GLY A 253 9.72 18.53 -4.22
N ILE A 254 9.81 19.46 -3.27
CA ILE A 254 10.10 19.16 -1.86
C ILE A 254 8.93 19.66 -1.03
N HIS A 255 8.26 18.74 -0.35
CA HIS A 255 7.04 19.04 0.38
C HIS A 255 7.09 18.49 1.81
N MET A 256 6.35 19.15 2.69
CA MET A 256 6.23 18.76 4.08
C MET A 256 4.82 18.25 4.33
N VAL A 257 4.68 17.14 5.05
CA VAL A 257 3.37 16.68 5.50
C VAL A 257 2.86 17.47 6.70
N SER A 258 1.53 17.50 6.83
CA SER A 258 0.86 18.10 7.97
C SER A 258 0.76 17.16 9.18
N THR A 259 0.83 15.84 8.95
CA THR A 259 0.83 14.85 10.02
C THR A 259 2.05 15.02 10.92
N LYS A 260 1.80 14.96 12.23
CA LYS A 260 2.85 14.97 13.24
C LYS A 260 3.28 13.54 13.56
N LYS A 261 4.56 13.39 13.88
CA LYS A 261 5.12 12.15 14.42
C LYS A 261 4.39 11.71 15.67
N ALA A 262 4.08 10.42 15.77
CA ALA A 262 3.44 9.86 16.96
C ALA A 262 4.40 9.97 18.16
N PRO A 263 3.98 10.59 19.30
CA PRO A 263 4.86 10.76 20.45
C PRO A 263 5.37 9.41 20.99
N GLY A 264 6.69 9.31 21.21
CA GLY A 264 7.29 8.13 21.82
C GLY A 264 7.44 6.90 20.92
N GLN A 265 7.09 7.00 19.63
CA GLN A 265 7.30 5.90 18.68
C GLN A 265 8.73 5.87 18.16
N TRP A 266 9.31 4.66 18.09
CA TRP A 266 10.68 4.42 17.59
C TRP A 266 10.81 4.66 16.08
N LYS A 267 9.72 4.49 15.31
CA LYS A 267 9.64 4.76 13.86
C LYS A 267 8.32 5.46 13.57
N ASN A 268 8.35 6.34 12.58
CA ASN A 268 7.19 7.08 12.09
C ASN A 268 6.95 6.68 10.64
N PHE A 269 5.94 5.82 10.41
CA PHE A 269 5.57 5.36 9.08
C PHE A 269 4.32 6.08 8.53
N GLU A 270 3.83 7.07 9.25
CA GLU A 270 2.58 7.80 8.98
C GLU A 270 2.66 8.74 7.77
N LEU A 271 3.83 8.77 7.12
CA LEU A 271 4.15 9.68 6.03
C LEU A 271 3.62 9.21 4.68
N LYS A 272 3.57 7.89 4.42
CA LYS A 272 3.41 7.37 3.05
C LYS A 272 2.04 7.69 2.46
N ALA A 273 0.96 7.41 3.21
CA ALA A 273 -0.39 7.66 2.73
C ALA A 273 -0.63 9.15 2.48
N GLU A 274 -0.18 10.02 3.40
CA GLU A 274 -0.32 11.47 3.20
C GLU A 274 0.53 11.99 2.04
N ALA A 275 1.76 11.49 1.85
CA ALA A 275 2.61 11.88 0.72
C ALA A 275 1.93 11.56 -0.62
N ILE A 276 1.33 10.37 -0.76
CA ILE A 276 0.57 10.00 -1.98
C ILE A 276 -0.67 10.89 -2.12
N LEU A 277 -1.45 11.00 -1.03
CA LEU A 277 -2.68 11.79 -0.96
C LEU A 277 -2.47 13.23 -1.47
N ARG A 278 -1.45 13.89 -0.93
CA ARG A 278 -1.15 15.31 -1.14
C ARG A 278 -0.20 15.60 -2.29
N SER A 279 0.28 14.58 -3.00
CA SER A 279 1.12 14.77 -4.17
C SER A 279 0.40 15.49 -5.32
N SER A 280 1.16 16.16 -6.19
CA SER A 280 0.60 16.91 -7.32
C SER A 280 0.09 16.03 -8.47
N PHE A 281 0.18 14.70 -8.34
CA PHE A 281 -0.08 13.75 -9.43
C PHE A 281 -1.36 12.96 -9.18
N ASP A 282 -2.14 12.64 -10.21
CA ASP A 282 -3.26 11.71 -10.09
C ASP A 282 -2.76 10.26 -10.03
N GLU A 283 -1.92 9.88 -10.98
CA GLU A 283 -1.29 8.57 -11.09
C GLU A 283 0.09 8.61 -10.43
N VAL A 284 0.20 7.95 -9.28
CA VAL A 284 1.36 8.00 -8.40
C VAL A 284 2.05 6.64 -8.38
N LEU A 285 3.35 6.63 -8.66
CA LEU A 285 4.25 5.56 -8.20
C LEU A 285 4.94 6.03 -6.91
N PHE A 286 4.54 5.48 -5.78
CA PHE A 286 5.24 5.68 -4.52
C PHE A 286 6.46 4.75 -4.45
N LEU A 287 7.58 5.25 -3.95
CA LEU A 287 8.78 4.46 -3.65
C LEU A 287 9.34 4.81 -2.26
N ASP A 288 9.71 3.79 -1.49
CA ASP A 288 10.55 3.98 -0.32
C ASP A 288 11.95 4.48 -0.73
N SER A 289 12.58 5.27 0.15
CA SER A 289 13.93 5.81 -0.12
C SER A 289 14.99 4.74 -0.41
N ASP A 290 14.77 3.51 0.06
CA ASP A 290 15.65 2.36 -0.15
C ASP A 290 15.10 1.35 -1.18
N ASN A 291 14.18 1.78 -2.04
CA ASN A 291 13.62 0.98 -3.11
C ASN A 291 14.00 1.51 -4.50
N PHE A 292 14.76 0.73 -5.25
CA PHE A 292 15.44 1.19 -6.47
C PHE A 292 14.88 0.50 -7.71
N PRO A 293 14.53 1.26 -8.77
CA PRO A 293 14.11 0.67 -10.04
C PRO A 293 15.30 0.02 -10.77
N LEU A 294 15.01 -1.03 -11.54
CA LEU A 294 15.95 -1.72 -12.43
C LEU A 294 15.71 -1.44 -13.91
N SER A 295 14.50 -0.99 -14.24
CA SER A 295 14.05 -0.67 -15.60
C SER A 295 13.24 0.63 -15.59
N ASP A 296 12.99 1.20 -16.77
CA ASP A 296 12.13 2.38 -16.92
C ASP A 296 10.72 2.09 -16.37
N VAL A 297 10.28 2.91 -15.40
CA VAL A 297 8.98 2.77 -14.73
C VAL A 297 7.84 3.40 -15.53
N SER A 298 8.12 4.12 -16.62
CA SER A 298 7.09 4.79 -17.44
C SER A 298 6.03 3.81 -17.96
N ALA A 299 6.45 2.59 -18.32
CA ALA A 299 5.55 1.56 -18.84
C ALA A 299 4.53 1.05 -17.81
N LEU A 300 4.75 1.27 -16.51
CA LEU A 300 3.79 0.88 -15.46
C LEU A 300 2.45 1.58 -15.61
N PHE A 301 2.48 2.88 -15.95
CA PHE A 301 1.28 3.72 -16.03
C PHE A 301 0.39 3.37 -17.23
N ASP A 302 0.95 2.71 -18.24
CA ASP A 302 0.25 2.26 -19.44
C ASP A 302 0.03 0.74 -19.45
N ALA A 303 0.49 0.03 -18.41
CA ALA A 303 0.36 -1.41 -18.34
C ALA A 303 -1.13 -1.80 -18.32
N PRO A 304 -1.55 -2.84 -19.09
CA PRO A 304 -2.93 -3.32 -19.08
C PRO A 304 -3.44 -3.66 -17.68
N LEU A 305 -2.56 -4.17 -16.81
CA LEU A 305 -2.91 -4.53 -15.44
C LEU A 305 -3.28 -3.30 -14.59
N PHE A 306 -2.63 -2.16 -14.80
CA PHE A 306 -2.93 -0.91 -14.07
C PHE A 306 -4.10 -0.13 -14.69
N THR A 307 -4.22 -0.17 -16.01
CA THR A 307 -5.24 0.61 -16.74
C THR A 307 -6.61 -0.07 -16.78
N ASP A 308 -6.72 -1.36 -16.43
CA ASP A 308 -7.99 -2.06 -16.32
C ASP A 308 -8.85 -1.46 -15.19
N PRO A 309 -10.01 -0.86 -15.50
CA PRO A 309 -10.86 -0.22 -14.50
C PRO A 309 -11.43 -1.20 -13.47
N ARG A 310 -11.52 -2.50 -13.78
CA ARG A 310 -11.97 -3.54 -12.83
C ARG A 310 -10.98 -3.75 -11.70
N GLY A 311 -9.70 -3.51 -11.97
CA GLY A 311 -8.63 -3.55 -10.99
C GLY A 311 -8.50 -2.29 -10.14
N GLY A 312 -9.41 -1.32 -10.32
CA GLY A 312 -9.46 -0.10 -9.53
C GLY A 312 -8.33 0.91 -9.80
N ARG A 313 -7.45 0.64 -10.77
CA ARG A 313 -6.22 1.42 -11.03
C ARG A 313 -5.36 1.58 -9.78
N ALA A 314 -5.19 0.48 -9.05
CA ALA A 314 -4.30 0.38 -7.90
C ALA A 314 -3.57 -0.96 -7.96
N ILE A 315 -2.23 -0.93 -8.03
CA ILE A 315 -1.37 -2.11 -7.98
C ILE A 315 -0.64 -2.18 -6.64
N PHE A 316 -0.77 -3.33 -5.99
CA PHE A 316 -0.12 -3.65 -4.72
C PHE A 316 0.81 -4.86 -4.89
N TRP A 317 2.07 -4.71 -4.51
CA TRP A 317 3.05 -5.80 -4.57
C TRP A 317 2.96 -6.68 -3.33
N PRO A 318 3.05 -8.01 -3.46
CA PRO A 318 2.96 -8.91 -2.31
C PRO A 318 4.23 -8.84 -1.44
N ASP A 319 4.04 -8.89 -0.12
CA ASP A 319 5.07 -9.09 0.89
C ASP A 319 5.25 -10.59 1.20
N LEU A 320 6.13 -10.91 2.15
CA LEU A 320 6.47 -12.26 2.59
C LEU A 320 5.37 -12.95 3.40
N ASN A 321 4.37 -12.19 3.90
CA ASN A 321 3.44 -12.65 4.92
C ASN A 321 1.97 -12.59 4.47
N ARG A 322 1.13 -13.35 5.18
CA ARG A 322 -0.34 -13.35 5.06
C ARG A 322 -0.97 -13.04 6.41
N ASP A 323 -2.20 -12.55 6.38
CA ASP A 323 -2.97 -12.34 7.60
C ASP A 323 -3.32 -13.66 8.27
N HIS A 324 -3.09 -13.71 9.58
CA HIS A 324 -3.45 -14.85 10.40
C HIS A 324 -4.97 -14.85 10.72
N PRO A 325 -5.65 -16.01 10.83
CA PRO A 325 -7.08 -16.08 11.17
C PRO A 325 -7.45 -15.45 12.51
N ASP A 326 -6.51 -15.38 13.47
CA ASP A 326 -6.71 -14.66 14.75
C ASP A 326 -6.57 -13.14 14.64
N ASN A 327 -6.05 -12.60 13.53
CA ASN A 327 -5.85 -11.16 13.41
C ASN A 327 -7.20 -10.43 13.54
N ALA A 328 -7.25 -9.44 14.43
CA ALA A 328 -8.45 -8.68 14.71
C ALA A 328 -8.96 -7.88 13.50
N ILE A 329 -8.13 -7.64 12.49
CA ILE A 329 -8.51 -6.91 11.29
C ILE A 329 -9.72 -7.52 10.59
N HIS A 330 -9.87 -8.84 10.55
CA HIS A 330 -11.02 -9.52 9.92
C HIS A 330 -12.35 -9.05 10.55
N ARG A 331 -12.36 -8.91 11.88
CA ARG A 331 -13.52 -8.43 12.64
C ARG A 331 -13.73 -6.94 12.45
N VAL A 332 -12.66 -6.14 12.40
CA VAL A 332 -12.74 -4.70 12.10
C VAL A 332 -13.28 -4.46 10.69
N LEU A 333 -12.86 -5.23 9.70
CA LEU A 333 -13.33 -5.12 8.31
C LEU A 333 -14.71 -5.77 8.10
N GLY A 334 -15.13 -6.68 8.99
CA GLY A 334 -16.41 -7.39 8.89
C GLY A 334 -16.44 -8.44 7.78
N ILE A 335 -15.29 -8.97 7.42
CA ILE A 335 -15.09 -9.96 6.36
C ILE A 335 -14.26 -11.13 6.90
N PRO A 336 -14.48 -12.37 6.43
CA PRO A 336 -13.65 -13.49 6.81
C PRO A 336 -12.24 -13.33 6.25
N CYS A 337 -11.30 -14.04 6.89
CA CYS A 337 -9.95 -14.14 6.36
C CYS A 337 -9.95 -14.60 4.89
N HIS A 338 -9.03 -14.04 4.10
CA HIS A 338 -8.86 -14.41 2.71
C HIS A 338 -7.37 -14.55 2.36
N LYS A 339 -7.07 -15.32 1.32
CA LYS A 339 -5.71 -15.78 1.00
C LYS A 339 -4.79 -14.74 0.34
N ALA A 340 -5.17 -13.46 0.36
CA ALA A 340 -4.30 -12.43 -0.22
C ALA A 340 -3.00 -12.32 0.56
N TRP A 341 -1.92 -12.05 -0.16
CA TRP A 341 -0.66 -11.63 0.45
C TRP A 341 -0.80 -10.23 1.00
N GLN A 342 -0.12 -9.96 2.12
CA GLN A 342 0.03 -8.60 2.63
C GLN A 342 0.77 -7.74 1.59
N LEU A 343 0.57 -6.43 1.63
CA LEU A 343 1.23 -5.49 0.72
C LEU A 343 2.65 -5.13 1.19
N ASP A 344 3.62 -5.08 0.28
CA ASP A 344 4.89 -4.39 0.47
C ASP A 344 4.76 -2.91 0.06
N SER A 345 4.56 -2.03 1.05
CA SER A 345 4.43 -0.58 0.81
C SER A 345 5.73 0.12 0.41
N GLY A 346 6.81 -0.63 0.13
CA GLY A 346 8.01 -0.10 -0.52
C GLY A 346 7.73 0.44 -1.92
N GLN A 347 6.69 -0.07 -2.59
CA GLN A 347 6.22 0.42 -3.87
C GLN A 347 4.70 0.28 -4.00
N ILE A 348 4.04 1.36 -4.44
CA ILE A 348 2.60 1.38 -4.68
C ILE A 348 2.36 2.15 -5.98
N LEU A 349 1.56 1.59 -6.90
CA LEU A 349 1.12 2.30 -8.10
C LEU A 349 -0.38 2.54 -8.00
N ILE A 350 -0.82 3.79 -7.95
CA ILE A 350 -2.23 4.12 -7.69
C ILE A 350 -2.66 5.37 -8.45
N ALA A 351 -3.84 5.33 -9.07
CA ALA A 351 -4.52 6.53 -9.54
C ALA A 351 -5.47 7.03 -8.45
N LYS A 352 -5.32 8.27 -7.96
CA LYS A 352 -6.26 8.87 -7.00
C LYS A 352 -7.69 8.90 -7.56
N SER A 353 -7.83 9.12 -8.87
CA SER A 353 -9.09 9.10 -9.61
C SER A 353 -9.65 7.69 -9.91
N GLY A 354 -8.92 6.63 -9.55
CA GLY A 354 -9.36 5.24 -9.70
C GLY A 354 -10.53 4.87 -8.78
N ASN A 355 -11.21 3.75 -9.07
CA ASN A 355 -12.45 3.34 -8.41
C ASN A 355 -13.49 4.48 -8.33
N ASP A 356 -13.73 5.17 -9.45
CA ASP A 356 -14.61 6.34 -9.53
C ASP A 356 -14.29 7.45 -8.51
N GLY A 357 -13.00 7.61 -8.19
CA GLY A 357 -12.48 8.58 -7.23
C GLY A 357 -12.36 8.05 -5.79
N LEU A 358 -12.81 6.83 -5.50
CA LEU A 358 -12.77 6.25 -4.14
C LEU A 358 -11.37 5.84 -3.70
N ASN A 359 -10.40 5.70 -4.62
CA ASN A 359 -9.00 5.50 -4.25
C ASN A 359 -8.47 6.62 -3.35
N LEU A 360 -8.92 7.87 -3.55
CA LEU A 360 -8.54 8.98 -2.69
C LEU A 360 -9.10 8.82 -1.27
N ALA A 361 -10.37 8.44 -1.13
CA ALA A 361 -10.97 8.14 0.17
C ALA A 361 -10.26 6.98 0.88
N ALA A 362 -9.81 5.96 0.12
CA ALA A 362 -9.00 4.88 0.68
C ALA A 362 -7.64 5.39 1.20
N LEU A 363 -6.99 6.33 0.52
CA LEU A 363 -5.75 6.95 1.02
C LEU A 363 -5.98 7.75 2.32
N TYR A 364 -7.11 8.44 2.46
CA TYR A 364 -7.49 9.09 3.73
C TYR A 364 -7.67 8.05 4.85
N LEU A 365 -8.34 6.93 4.59
CA LEU A 365 -8.47 5.84 5.56
C LEU A 365 -7.11 5.24 5.92
N ALA A 366 -6.25 4.96 4.95
CA ALA A 366 -4.90 4.46 5.19
C ALA A 366 -4.09 5.46 6.04
N SER A 367 -4.19 6.76 5.75
CA SER A 367 -3.57 7.81 6.57
C SER A 367 -4.10 7.80 8.01
N HIS A 368 -5.41 7.69 8.21
CA HIS A 368 -5.99 7.56 9.54
C HIS A 368 -5.42 6.37 10.32
N MET A 369 -5.43 5.17 9.70
CA MET A 369 -4.89 3.95 10.31
C MET A 369 -3.43 4.11 10.73
N GLN A 370 -2.63 4.79 9.92
CA GLN A 370 -1.23 5.05 10.23
C GLN A 370 -1.09 6.05 11.39
N THR A 371 -1.88 7.15 11.39
CA THR A 371 -1.79 8.20 12.42
C THR A 371 -2.27 7.80 13.82
N GLU A 372 -3.21 6.85 13.92
CA GLU A 372 -3.67 6.34 15.22
C GLU A 372 -2.62 5.45 15.92
N GLY A 373 -1.48 5.18 15.27
CA GLY A 373 -0.31 4.50 15.85
C GLY A 373 -0.47 2.98 16.03
N GLY A 374 -1.70 2.45 16.05
CA GLY A 374 -1.98 1.02 16.12
C GLY A 374 -1.95 0.30 14.75
N TYR A 375 -1.87 1.05 13.64
CA TYR A 375 -1.84 0.54 12.26
C TYR A 375 -2.93 -0.50 11.93
N TRP A 376 -3.99 -0.58 12.74
CA TRP A 376 -5.03 -1.61 12.62
C TRP A 376 -4.46 -3.03 12.46
N PHE A 377 -3.49 -3.39 13.30
CA PHE A 377 -2.97 -4.77 13.39
C PHE A 377 -2.19 -5.25 12.16
N SER A 378 -1.65 -4.36 11.32
CA SER A 378 -0.75 -4.70 10.21
C SER A 378 0.72 -4.76 10.62
N GLY A 379 1.07 -4.45 11.87
CA GLY A 379 2.47 -4.44 12.35
C GLY A 379 3.32 -3.30 11.74
N GLY A 380 2.68 -2.30 11.12
CA GLY A 380 3.30 -1.15 10.48
C GLY A 380 2.40 -0.55 9.38
N ASP A 381 2.86 0.45 8.64
CA ASP A 381 2.06 1.13 7.58
C ASP A 381 1.63 0.22 6.43
N LYS A 382 2.35 -0.89 6.24
CA LYS A 382 2.36 -1.66 5.00
C LYS A 382 0.98 -2.01 4.48
N ASP A 383 0.17 -2.66 5.31
CA ASP A 383 -1.08 -3.27 4.85
C ASP A 383 -2.30 -2.37 5.06
N THR A 384 -2.13 -1.20 5.66
CA THR A 384 -3.23 -0.23 5.88
C THR A 384 -3.85 0.22 4.57
N PHE A 385 -3.08 0.27 3.48
CA PHE A 385 -3.60 0.57 2.15
C PHE A 385 -4.59 -0.49 1.67
N ARG A 386 -4.26 -1.78 1.83
CA ARG A 386 -5.16 -2.88 1.48
C ARG A 386 -6.40 -2.87 2.38
N TYR A 387 -6.23 -2.67 3.68
CA TYR A 387 -7.34 -2.59 4.63
C TYR A 387 -8.29 -1.42 4.32
N ALA A 388 -7.77 -0.28 3.84
CA ALA A 388 -8.60 0.83 3.40
C ALA A 388 -9.47 0.49 2.17
N PHE A 389 -8.93 -0.23 1.19
CA PHE A 389 -9.70 -0.70 0.03
C PHE A 389 -10.79 -1.71 0.45
N LEU A 390 -10.44 -2.65 1.34
CA LEU A 390 -11.37 -3.63 1.90
C LEU A 390 -12.47 -2.95 2.75
N THR A 391 -12.13 -1.87 3.47
CA THR A 391 -13.08 -1.06 4.22
C THR A 391 -14.14 -0.49 3.27
N LEU A 392 -13.72 0.15 2.17
CA LEU A 392 -14.63 0.73 1.19
C LEU A 392 -15.33 -0.29 0.28
N GLY A 393 -14.90 -1.56 0.28
CA GLY A 393 -15.47 -2.56 -0.61
C GLY A 393 -15.06 -2.37 -2.07
N ILE A 394 -13.90 -1.76 -2.33
CA ILE A 394 -13.42 -1.45 -3.68
C ILE A 394 -12.26 -2.37 -4.09
N PRO A 395 -12.13 -2.72 -5.38
CA PRO A 395 -11.11 -3.63 -5.84
C PRO A 395 -9.73 -2.97 -5.94
N TYR A 396 -8.69 -3.80 -5.84
CA TYR A 396 -7.31 -3.47 -6.19
C TYR A 396 -6.68 -4.65 -6.94
N THR A 397 -5.53 -4.43 -7.55
CA THR A 397 -4.82 -5.45 -8.32
C THR A 397 -3.52 -5.86 -7.63
N PRO A 398 -3.29 -7.14 -7.33
CA PRO A 398 -1.97 -7.60 -6.92
C PRO A 398 -1.00 -7.59 -8.11
N ALA A 399 0.24 -7.18 -7.88
CA ALA A 399 1.32 -7.45 -8.82
C ALA A 399 1.43 -8.97 -9.03
N PRO A 400 1.74 -9.44 -10.25
CA PRO A 400 1.46 -10.81 -10.65
C PRO A 400 2.35 -11.86 -9.97
N ARG A 401 3.52 -11.47 -9.46
CA ARG A 401 4.54 -12.40 -8.97
C ARG A 401 4.82 -12.19 -7.50
N TRP A 402 5.01 -13.29 -6.78
CA TRP A 402 5.59 -13.26 -5.45
C TRP A 402 7.07 -12.87 -5.54
N LEU A 403 7.62 -12.34 -4.46
CA LEU A 403 8.95 -11.74 -4.49
C LEU A 403 10.09 -12.77 -4.51
N ALA A 404 11.27 -12.31 -4.91
CA ALA A 404 12.53 -13.01 -4.67
C ALA A 404 13.36 -12.27 -3.61
N VAL A 405 14.40 -12.91 -3.09
CA VAL A 405 15.31 -12.31 -2.11
C VAL A 405 16.70 -12.18 -2.72
N LEU A 406 17.28 -10.98 -2.70
CA LEU A 406 18.65 -10.72 -3.16
C LEU A 406 19.61 -10.74 -1.99
N GLY A 407 20.73 -11.46 -2.13
CA GLY A 407 21.65 -11.65 -1.03
C GLY A 407 22.90 -12.45 -1.38
N SER A 408 23.55 -12.96 -0.32
CA SER A 408 24.80 -13.71 -0.41
C SER A 408 24.75 -14.98 0.42
N ASN A 409 25.45 -16.02 -0.03
CA ASN A 409 25.67 -17.22 0.76
C ASN A 409 26.80 -16.97 1.77
N LEU A 410 26.53 -17.25 3.04
CA LEU A 410 27.48 -17.20 4.13
C LEU A 410 27.96 -18.62 4.44
N LYS A 411 29.27 -18.79 4.61
CA LYS A 411 29.85 -20.04 5.12
C LYS A 411 29.58 -20.15 6.62
N ARG A 412 28.85 -21.18 7.06
CA ARG A 412 28.58 -21.45 8.49
C ARG A 412 28.82 -22.92 8.82
N GLY A 413 29.98 -23.21 9.43
CA GLY A 413 30.37 -24.58 9.73
C GLY A 413 30.55 -25.40 8.44
N GLN A 414 29.81 -26.50 8.31
CA GLN A 414 29.82 -27.36 7.11
C GLN A 414 28.75 -27.02 6.07
N GLY A 415 27.91 -25.99 6.30
CA GLY A 415 26.81 -25.61 5.40
C GLY A 415 26.89 -24.18 4.90
N ASP A 416 26.16 -23.91 3.82
CA ASP A 416 25.91 -22.57 3.29
C ASP A 416 24.57 -22.06 3.85
N LEU A 417 24.55 -20.81 4.33
CA LEU A 417 23.35 -20.11 4.78
C LEU A 417 23.11 -18.94 3.84
N PHE A 418 21.95 -18.90 3.18
CA PHE A 418 21.56 -17.74 2.40
C PHE A 418 21.24 -16.57 3.33
N CYS A 419 21.76 -15.39 3.01
CA CYS A 419 21.50 -14.16 3.74
C CYS A 419 21.07 -13.06 2.77
N GLY A 420 19.76 -12.85 2.72
CA GLY A 420 19.09 -11.80 1.97
C GLY A 420 19.30 -10.42 2.56
N ALA A 421 19.65 -9.47 1.71
CA ALA A 421 19.84 -8.06 2.01
C ALA A 421 18.71 -7.16 1.45
N ALA A 422 17.97 -7.67 0.46
CA ALA A 422 16.90 -6.94 -0.22
C ALA A 422 15.80 -7.88 -0.69
N MET A 423 14.58 -7.35 -0.80
CA MET A 423 13.50 -7.98 -1.54
C MET A 423 13.59 -7.53 -3.01
N LEU A 424 13.29 -8.45 -3.92
CA LEU A 424 13.28 -8.24 -5.36
C LEU A 424 11.86 -8.44 -5.88
N GLN A 425 11.27 -7.37 -6.37
CA GLN A 425 9.87 -7.31 -6.77
C GLN A 425 9.77 -7.17 -8.27
N TYR A 426 8.84 -7.89 -8.89
CA TYR A 426 8.76 -8.02 -10.35
C TYR A 426 7.86 -6.97 -11.00
N GLY A 427 8.06 -6.76 -12.30
CA GLY A 427 7.17 -5.93 -13.11
C GLY A 427 5.76 -6.50 -13.26
N ILE A 428 4.89 -5.72 -13.90
CA ILE A 428 3.47 -6.05 -14.12
C ILE A 428 3.10 -6.24 -15.59
N ALA A 429 4.11 -6.15 -16.47
CA ALA A 429 3.96 -6.29 -17.91
C ALA A 429 4.88 -7.43 -18.41
N PRO A 430 4.63 -7.98 -19.61
CA PRO A 430 5.56 -8.90 -20.24
C PRO A 430 6.97 -8.29 -20.37
N PRO A 431 8.02 -9.08 -20.16
CA PRO A 431 9.38 -8.56 -20.17
C PRO A 431 9.84 -8.19 -21.60
N PRO A 432 10.74 -7.19 -21.73
CA PRO A 432 11.51 -6.99 -22.95
C PRO A 432 12.26 -8.28 -23.34
N THR A 433 12.43 -8.54 -24.64
CA THR A 433 13.08 -9.78 -25.14
C THR A 433 14.42 -10.08 -24.48
N LYS A 434 15.24 -9.05 -24.21
CA LYS A 434 16.56 -9.21 -23.58
C LYS A 434 16.51 -9.72 -22.13
N TYR A 435 15.39 -9.57 -21.43
CA TYR A 435 15.22 -9.94 -20.03
C TYR A 435 14.32 -11.18 -19.86
N GLN A 436 13.90 -11.82 -20.96
CA GLN A 436 13.12 -13.04 -20.91
C GLN A 436 13.93 -14.20 -20.30
N ASP A 437 13.32 -14.90 -19.35
CA ASP A 437 13.85 -16.17 -18.86
C ASP A 437 13.34 -17.31 -19.76
N SER A 438 14.24 -18.17 -20.20
CA SER A 438 13.92 -19.32 -21.05
C SER A 438 12.90 -20.28 -20.44
N SER A 439 12.83 -20.39 -19.10
CA SER A 439 11.88 -21.28 -18.43
C SER A 439 10.45 -20.72 -18.40
N ASN A 440 10.30 -19.40 -18.49
CA ASN A 440 9.02 -18.72 -18.61
C ASN A 440 9.18 -17.36 -19.32
N PRO A 441 9.09 -17.33 -20.67
CA PRO A 441 9.33 -16.11 -21.45
C PRO A 441 8.31 -14.98 -21.21
N THR A 442 7.19 -15.27 -20.55
CA THR A 442 6.14 -14.28 -20.21
C THR A 442 6.25 -13.77 -18.77
N HIS A 443 7.18 -14.31 -17.99
CA HIS A 443 7.42 -13.88 -16.62
C HIS A 443 8.00 -12.46 -16.61
N PRO A 444 7.37 -11.48 -15.92
CA PRO A 444 7.92 -10.14 -15.81
C PRO A 444 9.33 -10.14 -15.22
N GLU A 445 10.21 -9.29 -15.71
CA GLU A 445 11.53 -9.12 -15.15
C GLU A 445 11.44 -8.48 -13.75
N PRO A 446 12.48 -8.64 -12.90
CA PRO A 446 12.61 -7.85 -11.69
C PRO A 446 12.55 -6.35 -12.00
N LEU A 447 11.73 -5.60 -11.28
CA LEU A 447 11.60 -4.16 -11.50
C LEU A 447 12.15 -3.35 -10.32
N PHE A 448 12.03 -3.84 -9.09
CA PHE A 448 12.42 -3.10 -7.91
C PHE A 448 13.33 -3.91 -6.98
N VAL A 449 14.42 -3.29 -6.53
CA VAL A 449 15.26 -3.77 -5.43
C VAL A 449 14.93 -2.97 -4.19
N HIS A 450 14.12 -3.55 -3.31
CA HIS A 450 13.79 -2.97 -2.02
C HIS A 450 14.86 -3.40 -1.01
N ALA A 451 15.90 -2.58 -0.84
CA ALA A 451 17.09 -2.83 -0.01
C ALA A 451 16.84 -2.63 1.50
N ASN A 452 15.70 -3.12 1.97
CA ASN A 452 15.16 -2.94 3.31
C ASN A 452 16.05 -3.47 4.44
N LEU A 453 16.82 -4.54 4.21
CA LEU A 453 17.66 -5.16 5.23
C LEU A 453 19.13 -4.74 5.16
N LEU A 454 19.63 -4.25 4.03
CA LEU A 454 21.04 -3.88 3.86
C LEU A 454 21.51 -2.86 4.91
N LYS A 455 20.65 -1.92 5.30
CA LYS A 455 20.91 -0.92 6.35
C LYS A 455 21.08 -1.52 7.77
N HIS A 456 20.59 -2.74 7.98
CA HIS A 456 20.72 -3.48 9.23
C HIS A 456 21.91 -4.44 9.25
N MET A 457 22.58 -4.63 8.11
CA MET A 457 23.70 -5.56 7.97
C MET A 457 25.04 -4.94 8.35
N SER A 458 26.06 -5.78 8.50
CA SER A 458 27.44 -5.40 8.79
C SER A 458 28.42 -6.33 8.08
N GLY A 459 29.61 -5.82 7.76
CA GLY A 459 30.66 -6.60 7.10
C GLY A 459 30.35 -7.03 5.67
N VAL A 460 29.39 -6.41 4.98
CA VAL A 460 29.20 -6.63 3.54
C VAL A 460 30.07 -5.61 2.80
N LYS A 461 31.00 -6.10 1.99
CA LYS A 461 31.82 -5.25 1.12
C LYS A 461 31.01 -4.91 -0.14
N GLN A 462 31.37 -3.80 -0.78
CA GLN A 462 30.85 -3.48 -2.10
C GLN A 462 31.19 -4.60 -3.10
N GLY A 463 30.22 -4.96 -3.94
CA GLY A 463 30.25 -6.12 -4.84
C GLY A 463 29.91 -7.46 -4.18
N GLN A 464 29.41 -7.47 -2.94
CA GLN A 464 29.10 -8.70 -2.20
C GLN A 464 27.70 -8.72 -1.60
N ALA A 465 26.91 -7.64 -1.75
CA ALA A 465 25.57 -7.57 -1.20
C ALA A 465 24.59 -8.42 -1.99
N PHE A 466 24.70 -8.42 -3.33
CA PHE A 466 23.69 -9.01 -4.21
C PHE A 466 24.21 -10.05 -5.22
N PRO A 467 25.17 -10.94 -4.89
CA PRO A 467 25.67 -11.92 -5.86
C PRO A 467 24.65 -12.99 -6.25
N HIS A 468 23.62 -13.24 -5.43
CA HIS A 468 22.63 -14.27 -5.70
C HIS A 468 21.21 -13.75 -5.48
N LEU A 469 20.26 -14.29 -6.25
CA LEU A 469 18.84 -14.18 -5.94
C LEU A 469 18.28 -15.55 -5.58
N ARG A 470 17.44 -15.57 -4.56
CA ARG A 470 16.73 -16.75 -4.08
C ARG A 470 15.25 -16.58 -4.35
N ARG A 471 14.68 -17.48 -5.14
CA ARG A 471 13.32 -17.34 -5.69
C ARG A 471 12.60 -18.69 -5.71
N LEU A 472 11.28 -18.65 -5.81
CA LEU A 472 10.54 -19.78 -6.36
C LEU A 472 10.90 -19.95 -7.85
N SER A 473 10.72 -21.16 -8.38
CA SER A 473 10.72 -21.35 -9.82
C SER A 473 9.68 -20.43 -10.47
N LEU A 474 10.01 -19.85 -11.63
CA LEU A 474 9.18 -18.83 -12.32
C LEU A 474 7.81 -19.34 -12.82
N THR A 475 7.50 -20.60 -12.56
CA THR A 475 6.21 -21.24 -12.85
C THR A 475 5.35 -21.41 -11.59
N GLN A 476 5.89 -21.09 -10.41
CA GLN A 476 5.30 -21.34 -9.09
C GLN A 476 5.08 -20.07 -8.25
N ASP A 477 5.30 -18.89 -8.83
CA ASP A 477 5.27 -17.61 -8.12
C ASP A 477 4.11 -16.68 -8.55
N ASP A 478 3.20 -17.13 -9.41
CA ASP A 478 2.05 -16.31 -9.80
C ASP A 478 1.01 -16.26 -8.68
N VAL A 479 0.90 -15.11 -8.00
CA VAL A 479 0.01 -14.93 -6.83
C VAL A 479 -1.47 -14.84 -7.22
N ARG A 480 -1.77 -14.79 -8.51
CA ARG A 480 -3.12 -14.65 -9.05
C ARG A 480 -3.69 -15.98 -9.53
N VAL A 481 -3.10 -17.12 -9.17
CA VAL A 481 -3.58 -18.43 -9.59
C VAL A 481 -4.04 -19.21 -8.36
N ASP A 482 -5.33 -19.53 -8.29
CA ASP A 482 -5.84 -20.36 -7.19
C ASP A 482 -5.35 -21.79 -7.31
N GLY A 483 -5.19 -22.42 -6.15
CA GLY A 483 -4.83 -23.82 -6.07
C GLY A 483 -3.36 -24.10 -6.39
N GLN A 484 -2.52 -23.07 -6.54
CA GLN A 484 -1.08 -23.26 -6.52
C GLN A 484 -0.62 -23.73 -5.14
N THR A 485 -0.28 -25.02 -5.06
CA THR A 485 0.22 -25.64 -3.82
C THR A 485 1.54 -25.03 -3.35
N ALA A 486 2.34 -24.47 -4.26
CA ALA A 486 3.65 -23.92 -3.93
C ALA A 486 3.56 -22.66 -3.04
N LEU A 487 2.75 -21.67 -3.43
CA LEU A 487 2.54 -20.44 -2.66
C LEU A 487 1.83 -20.68 -1.33
N ASP A 488 1.04 -21.75 -1.23
CA ASP A 488 0.43 -22.19 0.04
C ASP A 488 1.40 -22.99 0.93
N SER A 489 2.62 -23.28 0.45
CA SER A 489 3.63 -24.13 1.10
C SER A 489 4.98 -23.46 1.31
N VAL A 490 5.08 -22.16 1.04
CA VAL A 490 6.29 -21.35 1.15
C VAL A 490 6.11 -20.22 2.16
N VAL A 491 7.19 -19.88 2.85
CA VAL A 491 7.25 -18.76 3.79
C VAL A 491 8.54 -17.99 3.54
N GLY A 492 8.50 -16.69 3.83
CA GLY A 492 9.69 -15.88 3.98
C GLY A 492 9.76 -15.22 5.35
N GLY A 493 10.97 -14.90 5.78
CA GLY A 493 11.18 -14.22 7.06
C GLY A 493 12.60 -13.68 7.20
N ALA A 494 12.78 -12.80 8.18
CA ALA A 494 14.07 -12.26 8.55
C ALA A 494 14.55 -12.85 9.88
N GLN A 495 15.85 -13.07 10.00
CA GLN A 495 16.48 -13.55 11.22
C GLN A 495 17.77 -12.79 11.52
N GLN A 496 18.07 -12.61 12.81
CA GLN A 496 19.32 -12.01 13.26
C GLN A 496 20.46 -13.03 13.15
N ILE A 497 21.47 -12.73 12.34
CA ILE A 497 22.67 -13.53 12.16
C ILE A 497 23.85 -12.86 12.88
N SER A 498 24.49 -13.60 13.78
CA SER A 498 25.64 -13.12 14.56
C SER A 498 26.77 -12.61 13.66
N GLY A 499 27.27 -11.41 13.95
CA GLY A 499 28.33 -10.74 13.16
C GLY A 499 27.87 -10.19 11.80
N ARG A 500 26.64 -10.49 11.35
CA ARG A 500 26.12 -10.05 10.04
C ARG A 500 24.96 -9.07 10.16
N GLY A 501 24.09 -9.18 11.16
CA GLY A 501 22.86 -8.39 11.28
C GLY A 501 21.62 -9.17 10.80
N LEU A 502 20.56 -8.47 10.39
CA LEU A 502 19.35 -9.10 9.87
C LEU A 502 19.59 -9.65 8.46
N CYS A 503 19.14 -10.89 8.22
CA CYS A 503 19.16 -11.57 6.93
C CYS A 503 17.77 -12.12 6.64
N SER A 504 17.23 -11.90 5.44
CA SER A 504 16.01 -12.57 4.97
C SER A 504 16.31 -13.85 4.22
N ASP A 505 15.35 -14.76 4.23
CA ASP A 505 15.36 -15.96 3.40
C ASP A 505 13.91 -16.39 3.08
N ILE A 506 13.75 -17.24 2.07
CA ILE A 506 12.53 -18.00 1.78
C ILE A 506 12.82 -19.50 1.84
N TRP A 507 11.85 -20.25 2.36
CA TRP A 507 11.94 -21.70 2.46
C TRP A 507 10.56 -22.36 2.34
N ALA A 508 10.58 -23.61 1.92
CA ALA A 508 9.39 -24.45 1.86
C ALA A 508 9.12 -25.06 3.24
N PHE A 509 7.88 -25.03 3.70
CA PHE A 509 7.44 -25.75 4.91
C PHE A 509 6.59 -26.99 4.57
N ARG A 510 6.25 -27.21 3.30
CA ARG A 510 5.68 -28.46 2.76
C ARG A 510 6.32 -28.82 1.42
N SER A 511 6.04 -30.02 0.92
CA SER A 511 6.48 -30.48 -0.40
C SER A 511 5.82 -29.71 -1.55
N GLY A 512 6.39 -29.78 -2.75
CA GLY A 512 5.80 -29.18 -3.96
C GLY A 512 6.30 -27.77 -4.28
N VAL A 513 7.24 -27.27 -3.50
CA VAL A 513 7.89 -25.97 -3.70
C VAL A 513 9.30 -26.18 -4.28
N ASN A 514 9.60 -25.54 -5.41
CA ASN A 514 10.93 -25.49 -5.98
C ASN A 514 11.55 -24.10 -5.69
N ILE A 515 12.56 -24.06 -4.82
CA ILE A 515 13.31 -22.84 -4.50
C ILE A 515 14.68 -22.92 -5.14
N GLU A 516 14.99 -21.93 -5.96
CA GLU A 516 16.21 -21.80 -6.71
C GLU A 516 17.08 -20.71 -6.08
N THR A 517 18.39 -20.94 -6.05
CA THR A 517 19.38 -19.87 -5.81
C THR A 517 20.18 -19.72 -7.08
N VAL A 518 20.04 -18.59 -7.76
CA VAL A 518 20.68 -18.32 -9.05
C VAL A 518 21.62 -17.13 -8.96
N ASP A 519 22.63 -17.13 -9.83
CA ASP A 519 23.57 -16.02 -9.94
C ASP A 519 22.85 -14.79 -10.49
N ALA A 520 22.87 -13.71 -9.70
CA ALA A 520 22.16 -12.48 -10.02
C ALA A 520 22.75 -11.76 -11.25
N SER A 521 24.04 -11.95 -11.54
CA SER A 521 24.73 -11.27 -12.63
C SER A 521 24.34 -11.76 -14.02
N VAL A 522 23.77 -12.97 -14.12
CA VAL A 522 23.34 -13.58 -15.38
C VAL A 522 21.83 -13.76 -15.48
N ALA A 523 21.12 -13.74 -14.34
CA ALA A 523 19.67 -13.85 -14.32
C ALA A 523 19.00 -12.70 -15.10
N PHE A 524 17.90 -13.00 -15.78
CA PHE A 524 17.11 -12.04 -16.56
C PHE A 524 17.98 -11.23 -17.54
N GLY A 525 18.89 -11.89 -18.26
CA GLY A 525 19.77 -11.23 -19.23
C GLY A 525 20.79 -10.27 -18.61
N GLY A 526 21.17 -10.50 -17.36
CA GLY A 526 22.11 -9.66 -16.62
C GLY A 526 21.54 -8.31 -16.19
N LEU A 527 20.23 -8.24 -15.93
CA LEU A 527 19.55 -7.01 -15.51
C LEU A 527 20.18 -6.35 -14.27
N LEU A 528 20.67 -7.17 -13.33
CA LEU A 528 21.31 -6.71 -12.09
C LEU A 528 22.81 -6.40 -12.27
N ASP A 529 23.36 -6.55 -13.47
CA ASP A 529 24.78 -6.28 -13.71
C ASP A 529 25.12 -4.81 -13.43
N GLY A 530 26.20 -4.63 -12.67
CA GLY A 530 26.64 -3.33 -12.14
C GLY A 530 25.66 -2.61 -11.21
N PHE A 531 24.52 -3.20 -10.84
CA PHE A 531 23.52 -2.55 -9.97
C PHE A 531 24.14 -2.14 -8.62
N GLU A 532 24.89 -3.04 -7.98
CA GLU A 532 25.50 -2.74 -6.67
C GLU A 532 26.50 -1.58 -6.74
N ALA A 533 27.17 -1.39 -7.89
CA ALA A 533 28.07 -0.26 -8.08
C ALA A 533 27.32 1.07 -8.19
N ARG A 534 26.14 1.07 -8.85
CA ARG A 534 25.25 2.24 -9.00
C ARG A 534 24.51 2.57 -7.71
N TYR A 535 24.05 1.55 -6.98
CA TYR A 535 23.41 1.70 -5.67
C TYR A 535 24.29 2.51 -4.69
N GLY A 536 25.62 2.42 -4.81
CA GLY A 536 26.57 3.29 -4.12
C GLY A 536 26.66 3.10 -2.59
N GLY A 537 25.72 2.40 -1.96
CA GLY A 537 25.72 2.12 -0.53
C GLY A 537 26.60 0.92 -0.17
N ARG A 538 27.53 1.11 0.78
CA ARG A 538 28.18 -0.02 1.47
C ARG A 538 27.20 -0.56 2.51
N ALA A 539 27.23 -1.85 2.86
CA ALA A 539 26.42 -2.27 4.01
C ALA A 539 26.89 -1.53 5.26
N GLY A 540 25.92 -0.92 5.95
CA GLY A 540 26.19 -0.05 7.08
C GLY A 540 26.75 1.33 6.73
N SER A 541 26.92 1.75 5.46
CA SER A 541 27.23 3.16 5.14
C SER A 541 26.08 4.10 5.49
N TRP A 542 24.88 3.55 5.64
CA TRP A 542 23.67 4.27 6.03
C TRP A 542 23.29 4.04 7.51
N LYS A 543 24.18 3.45 8.33
CA LYS A 543 23.96 3.20 9.77
C LYS A 543 24.18 4.41 10.64
#